data_AF-A0A6A4GJS8-F1
#
_entry.id   AF-A0A6A4GJS8-F1
#
_cell.length_a   1.000
_cell.length_b   1.000
_cell.length_c   1.000
_cell.angle_alpha   90.00
_cell.angle_beta   90.00
_cell.angle_gamma   90.00
#
_symmetry.space_group_name_H-M   'P 1'
#
loop_
_entity.id
_entity.type
_entity.pdbx_description
1 polymer ?
#
loop_
_entity_poly.entity_id
_entity_poly.type
_entity_poly.pdbx_seq_one_letter_code
_entity_poly.pdbx_strand_id
1 'polypeptide(L)'
;MSWWCFPFERLIGALQKINTNDHIRGEMEATIIKSVTRTANIRRWLRRPDCPEAVRQLKVMFDNANFSPSTTHPGNATIIYRPSPAGRPVGGVIQEIRNVNTSGIQVRVHPFESLPASLYDPFSRYPHLSAKSYSSTLREESDMITLDAIVAHAACFDYTHNRTVLVNLYRD
;
A
#
# COMPACT_ATOMS: atom_id res chain seq x y z
N MET A 1 -18.17 1.66 -8.89
CA MET A 1 -17.36 2.90 -8.89
C MET A 1 -17.49 3.53 -7.51
N SER A 2 -16.49 3.35 -6.65
CA SER A 2 -16.54 3.80 -5.26
C SER A 2 -15.99 5.23 -5.14
N TRP A 3 -16.73 6.12 -4.49
CA TRP A 3 -16.38 7.55 -4.25
C TRP A 3 -14.98 7.74 -3.64
N TRP A 4 -14.47 6.73 -2.92
CA TRP A 4 -13.14 6.70 -2.32
C TRP A 4 -11.98 6.60 -3.30
N CYS A 5 -12.19 6.28 -4.58
CA CYS A 5 -11.12 6.21 -5.57
C CYS A 5 -10.63 7.60 -6.02
N PHE A 6 -11.47 8.64 -5.95
CA PHE A 6 -11.16 9.98 -6.48
C PHE A 6 -9.97 10.72 -5.81
N PRO A 7 -9.73 10.63 -4.49
CA PRO A 7 -8.55 11.23 -3.86
C PRO A 7 -7.24 10.51 -4.24
N PHE A 8 -7.29 9.18 -4.38
CA PHE A 8 -6.12 8.36 -4.71
C PHE A 8 -5.77 8.45 -6.19
N GLU A 9 -6.76 8.46 -7.09
CA GLU A 9 -6.55 8.71 -8.51
C GLU A 9 -6.04 10.13 -8.78
N ARG A 10 -6.52 11.14 -8.03
CA ARG A 10 -5.92 12.49 -8.06
C ARG A 10 -4.49 12.50 -7.52
N LEU A 11 -4.19 11.73 -6.49
CA LEU A 11 -2.84 11.65 -5.92
C LEU A 11 -1.87 10.97 -6.90
N ILE A 12 -2.26 9.83 -7.47
CA ILE A 12 -1.47 9.10 -8.47
C ILE A 12 -1.31 9.94 -9.75
N GLY A 13 -2.39 10.56 -10.24
CA GLY A 13 -2.35 11.45 -11.40
C GLY A 13 -1.51 12.72 -11.17
N ALA A 14 -1.48 13.24 -9.94
CA ALA A 14 -0.58 14.33 -9.56
C ALA A 14 0.88 13.85 -9.53
N LEU A 15 1.15 12.71 -8.88
CA LEU A 15 2.49 12.10 -8.85
C LEU A 15 3.03 11.79 -10.25
N GLN A 16 2.16 11.32 -11.15
CA GLN A 16 2.49 11.05 -12.57
C GLN A 16 2.88 12.30 -13.37
N LYS A 17 2.50 13.50 -12.91
CA LYS A 17 2.80 14.77 -13.58
C LYS A 17 3.92 15.57 -12.92
N ILE A 18 4.52 15.08 -11.83
CA ILE A 18 5.68 15.74 -11.21
C ILE A 18 6.91 15.43 -12.05
N ASN A 19 7.32 16.40 -12.88
CA ASN A 19 8.60 16.38 -13.56
C ASN A 19 9.69 16.41 -12.47
N THR A 20 10.43 15.33 -12.32
CA THR A 20 11.40 15.11 -11.23
C THR A 20 12.72 15.81 -11.50
N ASN A 21 12.66 17.07 -11.94
CA ASN A 21 13.82 17.92 -12.18
C ASN A 21 13.55 19.28 -11.51
N ASP A 22 14.20 19.46 -10.36
CA ASP A 22 14.43 20.72 -9.64
C ASP A 22 13.22 21.61 -9.31
N HIS A 23 12.65 21.42 -8.12
CA HIS A 23 12.45 22.46 -7.09
C HIS A 23 11.57 21.89 -5.95
N ILE A 24 12.16 21.65 -4.77
CA ILE A 24 11.45 21.26 -3.52
C ILE A 24 10.66 22.46 -2.93
N ARG A 25 9.87 23.14 -3.77
CA ARG A 25 9.12 24.36 -3.41
C ARG A 25 7.79 24.50 -4.16
N GLY A 26 7.21 23.40 -4.62
CA GLY A 26 5.87 23.41 -5.21
C GLY A 26 4.78 23.36 -4.14
N GLU A 27 3.77 24.24 -4.23
CA GLU A 27 2.56 24.16 -3.39
C GLU A 27 1.89 22.78 -3.45
N MET A 28 2.08 22.05 -4.56
CA MET A 28 1.62 20.68 -4.77
C MET A 28 2.31 19.68 -3.83
N GLU A 29 3.64 19.71 -3.71
CA GLU A 29 4.40 18.84 -2.82
C GLU A 29 4.04 19.10 -1.36
N ALA A 30 3.91 20.39 -0.99
CA ALA A 30 3.44 20.79 0.33
C ALA A 30 2.01 20.31 0.62
N THR A 31 1.13 20.32 -0.39
CA THR A 31 -0.25 19.81 -0.28
C THR A 31 -0.29 18.30 -0.14
N ILE A 32 0.55 17.56 -0.88
CA ILE A 32 0.70 16.11 -0.76
C ILE A 32 1.21 15.75 0.65
N ILE A 33 2.29 16.39 1.11
CA ILE A 33 2.83 16.18 2.45
C ILE A 33 1.76 16.50 3.51
N LYS A 34 1.06 17.64 3.39
CA LYS A 34 -0.04 18.00 4.31
C LYS A 34 -1.17 16.96 4.29
N SER A 35 -1.56 16.45 3.13
CA SER A 35 -2.61 15.44 2.98
C SER A 35 -2.21 14.10 3.61
N VAL A 36 -0.98 13.64 3.35
CA VAL A 36 -0.41 12.42 3.93
C VAL A 36 -0.28 12.55 5.44
N THR A 37 0.24 13.68 5.95
CA THR A 37 0.35 13.95 7.40
C THR A 37 -1.02 14.03 8.07
N ARG A 38 -2.02 14.67 7.44
CA ARG A 38 -3.39 14.73 7.97
C ARG A 38 -4.03 13.34 8.03
N THR A 39 -3.83 12.52 6.99
CA THR A 39 -4.34 11.14 6.96
C THR A 39 -3.68 10.27 8.03
N ALA A 40 -2.36 10.40 8.22
CA ALA A 40 -1.64 9.71 9.29
C ALA A 40 -2.12 10.17 10.69
N ASN A 41 -2.33 11.47 10.90
CA ASN A 41 -2.85 12.00 12.16
C ASN A 41 -4.26 11.49 12.48
N ILE A 42 -5.16 11.44 11.48
CA ILE A 42 -6.52 10.90 11.65
C ILE A 42 -6.45 9.41 11.99
N ARG A 43 -5.62 8.63 11.29
CA ARG A 43 -5.44 7.20 11.59
C ARG A 43 -4.85 6.94 12.98
N ARG A 44 -3.88 7.76 13.40
CA ARG A 44 -3.34 7.72 14.78
C ARG A 44 -4.41 8.05 15.80
N TRP A 45 -5.28 9.02 15.52
CA TRP A 45 -6.42 9.36 16.37
C TRP A 45 -7.45 8.24 16.45
N LEU A 46 -7.73 7.55 15.34
CA LEU A 46 -8.67 6.41 15.30
C LEU A 46 -8.20 5.20 16.13
N ARG A 47 -6.90 5.07 16.39
CA ARG A 47 -6.32 3.99 17.20
C ARG A 47 -6.32 4.28 18.71
N ARG A 48 -6.66 5.51 19.11
CA ARG A 48 -6.65 5.89 20.52
C ARG A 48 -7.82 5.25 21.27
N PRO A 49 -7.61 4.76 22.51
CA PRO A 49 -8.69 4.20 23.33
C PRO A 49 -9.75 5.26 23.69
N ASP A 50 -9.39 6.55 23.64
CA ASP A 50 -10.24 7.70 23.87
C ASP A 50 -10.80 8.34 22.57
N CYS A 51 -10.86 7.59 21.47
CA CYS A 51 -11.40 8.09 20.20
C CYS A 51 -12.92 8.43 20.33
N PRO A 52 -13.35 9.67 20.02
CA PRO A 52 -14.76 10.05 20.03
C PRO A 52 -15.59 9.20 19.06
N GLU A 53 -16.85 8.89 19.43
CA GLU A 53 -17.72 8.00 18.65
C GLU A 53 -17.94 8.50 17.21
N ALA A 54 -18.10 9.82 17.03
CA ALA A 54 -18.25 10.43 15.70
C ALA A 54 -17.02 10.20 14.79
N VAL A 55 -15.82 10.14 15.36
CA VAL A 55 -14.58 9.84 14.62
C VAL A 55 -14.47 8.32 14.40
N ARG A 56 -14.92 7.51 15.36
CA ARG A 56 -14.97 6.04 15.25
C ARG A 56 -15.88 5.57 14.11
N GLN A 57 -16.95 6.30 13.80
CA GLN A 57 -17.79 6.04 12.62
C GLN A 57 -17.03 6.23 11.30
N LEU A 58 -16.06 7.14 11.25
CA LEU A 58 -15.17 7.31 10.10
C LEU A 58 -14.17 6.16 9.97
N LYS A 59 -13.90 5.40 11.04
CA LYS A 59 -13.04 4.21 11.00
C LYS A 59 -13.53 3.24 9.92
N VAL A 60 -14.84 3.05 9.81
CA VAL A 60 -15.44 2.19 8.78
C VAL A 60 -15.07 2.66 7.37
N MET A 61 -14.99 3.97 7.12
CA MET A 61 -14.61 4.50 5.82
C MET A 61 -13.12 4.27 5.49
N PHE A 62 -12.26 4.19 6.51
CA PHE A 62 -10.83 3.87 6.35
C PHE A 62 -10.54 2.36 6.38
N ASP A 63 -11.37 1.58 7.09
CA ASP A 63 -11.32 0.11 7.12
C ASP A 63 -11.90 -0.48 5.83
N ASN A 64 -12.82 0.22 5.15
CA ASN A 64 -13.38 -0.10 3.83
C ASN A 64 -12.38 0.15 2.70
N ALA A 65 -11.08 -0.04 2.95
CA ALA A 65 -10.14 -0.20 1.87
C ALA A 65 -10.50 -1.50 1.14
N ASN A 66 -11.22 -1.37 0.01
CA ASN A 66 -11.66 -2.51 -0.77
C ASN A 66 -10.45 -3.19 -1.40
N PHE A 67 -9.99 -4.28 -0.80
CA PHE A 67 -9.08 -5.20 -1.46
C PHE A 67 -9.77 -5.77 -2.69
N SER A 68 -9.09 -5.73 -3.82
CA SER A 68 -9.58 -6.34 -5.05
C SER A 68 -8.49 -7.22 -5.67
N PRO A 69 -8.87 -8.33 -6.32
CA PRO A 69 -7.95 -9.04 -7.18
C PRO A 69 -7.33 -8.14 -8.25
N SER A 70 -6.12 -8.49 -8.69
CA SER A 70 -5.40 -7.87 -9.82
C SER A 70 -6.26 -7.81 -11.08
N THR A 71 -7.10 -8.83 -11.30
CA THR A 71 -8.03 -8.93 -12.42
C THR A 71 -9.16 -7.91 -12.39
N THR A 72 -9.48 -7.36 -11.22
CA THR A 72 -10.56 -6.37 -11.04
C THR A 72 -10.01 -4.95 -11.03
N HIS A 73 -8.98 -4.69 -10.22
CA HIS A 73 -8.35 -3.38 -10.12
C HIS A 73 -6.87 -3.51 -9.71
N PRO A 74 -5.91 -3.37 -10.65
CA PRO A 74 -4.49 -3.56 -10.36
C PRO A 74 -3.96 -2.64 -9.25
N GLY A 75 -4.44 -1.40 -9.21
CA GLY A 75 -4.04 -0.40 -8.20
C GLY A 75 -4.46 -0.74 -6.77
N ASN A 76 -5.53 -1.51 -6.58
CA ASN A 76 -6.04 -1.89 -5.26
C ASN A 76 -5.62 -3.32 -4.86
N ALA A 77 -4.96 -4.04 -5.76
CA ALA A 77 -4.49 -5.40 -5.53
C ALA A 77 -3.14 -5.45 -4.79
N THR A 78 -2.41 -4.33 -4.72
CA THR A 78 -1.06 -4.33 -4.15
C THR A 78 -1.09 -4.07 -2.65
N ILE A 79 -0.42 -4.95 -1.91
CA ILE A 79 -0.43 -4.99 -0.45
C ILE A 79 0.96 -5.30 0.12
N ILE A 80 1.13 -4.97 1.39
CA ILE A 80 2.21 -5.49 2.24
C ILE A 80 1.56 -6.44 3.24
N TYR A 81 2.08 -7.66 3.36
CA TYR A 81 1.52 -8.71 4.20
C TYR A 81 2.61 -9.57 4.84
N ARG A 82 2.26 -10.36 5.86
CA ARG A 82 3.15 -11.34 6.47
C ARG A 82 2.81 -12.75 5.96
N PRO A 83 3.71 -13.43 5.23
CA PRO A 83 3.47 -14.80 4.75
C PRO A 83 3.32 -15.81 5.88
N SER A 84 4.00 -15.56 7.01
CA SER A 84 3.87 -16.32 8.25
C SER A 84 3.75 -15.35 9.44
N PRO A 85 3.12 -15.76 10.56
CA PRO A 85 2.91 -14.87 11.72
C PRO A 85 4.21 -14.26 12.28
N ALA A 86 5.32 -15.01 12.24
CA ALA A 86 6.64 -14.56 12.68
C ALA A 86 7.51 -13.99 11.52
N GLY A 87 6.99 -14.02 10.29
CA GLY A 87 7.71 -13.60 9.09
C GLY A 87 7.83 -12.08 8.96
N ARG A 88 8.83 -11.64 8.20
CA ARG A 88 8.96 -10.23 7.82
C ARG A 88 7.85 -9.87 6.82
N PRO A 89 7.29 -8.65 6.90
CA PRO A 89 6.35 -8.18 5.89
C PRO A 89 7.01 -8.12 4.50
N VAL A 90 6.29 -8.59 3.49
CA VAL A 90 6.68 -8.57 2.09
C VAL A 90 5.60 -7.92 1.25
N GLY A 91 6.00 -7.38 0.11
CA GLY A 91 5.07 -6.85 -0.87
C GLY A 91 4.52 -7.94 -1.77
N GLY A 92 3.26 -7.85 -2.14
CA GLY A 92 2.65 -8.75 -3.12
C GLY A 92 1.37 -8.21 -3.71
N VAL A 93 0.86 -8.97 -4.67
CA VAL A 93 -0.34 -8.66 -5.45
C VAL A 93 -1.40 -9.73 -5.20
N ILE A 94 -2.57 -9.29 -4.75
CA ILE A 94 -3.75 -10.15 -4.58
C ILE A 94 -4.20 -10.65 -5.94
N GLN A 95 -4.23 -11.97 -6.09
CA GLN A 95 -4.77 -12.61 -7.29
C GLN A 95 -6.20 -13.05 -7.12
N GLU A 96 -6.57 -13.42 -5.90
CA GLU A 96 -7.87 -14.00 -5.64
C GLU A 96 -8.27 -13.81 -4.18
N ILE A 97 -9.56 -13.59 -3.96
CA ILE A 97 -10.18 -13.51 -2.63
C ILE A 97 -11.31 -14.53 -2.61
N ARG A 98 -11.27 -15.48 -1.69
CA ARG A 98 -12.26 -16.55 -1.55
C ARG A 98 -12.86 -16.54 -0.15
N ASN A 99 -14.17 -16.72 -0.06
CA ASN A 99 -14.82 -17.01 1.22
C ASN A 99 -14.81 -18.52 1.45
N VAL A 100 -14.21 -18.96 2.55
CA VAL A 100 -14.19 -20.37 2.95
C VAL A 100 -15.13 -20.52 4.14
N ASN A 101 -16.25 -21.19 3.92
CA ASN A 101 -17.42 -21.26 4.81
C ASN A 101 -17.11 -21.48 6.31
N THR A 102 -16.03 -22.19 6.64
CA THR A 102 -15.65 -22.53 8.02
C THR A 102 -14.41 -21.81 8.55
N SER A 103 -13.63 -21.13 7.68
CA SER A 103 -12.31 -20.56 8.02
C SER A 103 -12.20 -19.06 7.75
N GLY A 104 -13.27 -18.43 7.27
CA GLY A 104 -13.30 -17.01 6.92
C GLY A 104 -12.75 -16.71 5.53
N ILE A 105 -12.29 -15.47 5.32
CA ILE A 105 -11.80 -15.00 4.02
C ILE A 105 -10.33 -15.42 3.84
N GLN A 106 -10.05 -16.13 2.76
CA GLN A 106 -8.70 -16.44 2.29
C GLN A 106 -8.34 -15.58 1.09
N VAL A 107 -7.07 -15.17 1.05
CA VAL A 107 -6.52 -14.33 -0.01
C VAL A 107 -5.31 -15.05 -0.60
N ARG A 108 -5.30 -15.21 -1.92
CA ARG A 108 -4.14 -15.70 -2.67
C ARG A 108 -3.32 -14.52 -3.14
N VAL A 109 -2.03 -14.52 -2.82
CA VAL A 109 -1.12 -13.43 -3.12
C VAL A 109 0.11 -13.95 -3.84
N HIS A 110 0.51 -13.31 -4.94
CA HIS A 110 1.85 -13.51 -5.49
C HIS A 110 2.78 -12.43 -4.93
N PRO A 111 3.80 -12.80 -4.14
CA PRO A 111 4.79 -11.85 -3.67
C PRO A 111 5.67 -11.33 -4.81
N PHE A 112 6.11 -10.07 -4.69
CA PHE A 112 7.16 -9.56 -5.56
C PHE A 112 8.49 -10.26 -5.26
N GLU A 113 9.29 -10.49 -6.29
CA GLU A 113 10.66 -10.95 -6.13
C GLU A 113 11.51 -9.90 -5.40
N SER A 114 12.44 -10.38 -4.58
CA SER A 114 13.38 -9.49 -3.90
C SER A 114 14.25 -8.78 -4.93
N LEU A 115 14.60 -7.53 -4.65
CA LEU A 115 15.54 -6.80 -5.48
C LEU A 115 16.86 -7.58 -5.57
N PRO A 116 17.42 -7.81 -6.78
CA PRO A 116 18.71 -8.47 -6.94
C PRO A 116 19.79 -7.79 -6.09
N ALA A 117 20.67 -8.56 -5.46
CA ALA A 117 21.73 -8.03 -4.58
C ALA A 117 22.70 -7.07 -5.29
N SER A 118 22.79 -7.15 -6.62
CA SER A 118 23.57 -6.23 -7.46
C SER A 118 22.94 -4.85 -7.62
N LEU A 119 21.65 -4.69 -7.30
CA LEU A 119 20.92 -3.45 -7.45
C LEU A 119 20.67 -2.80 -6.09
N TYR A 120 21.00 -1.51 -6.01
CA TYR A 120 20.77 -0.70 -4.82
C TYR A 120 19.30 -0.23 -4.76
N ASP A 121 18.70 -0.28 -3.57
CA ASP A 121 17.39 0.33 -3.29
C ASP A 121 17.57 1.83 -2.98
N PRO A 122 17.20 2.74 -3.90
CA PRO A 122 17.37 4.18 -3.68
C PRO A 122 16.50 4.72 -2.54
N PHE A 123 15.40 4.05 -2.20
CA PHE A 123 14.46 4.48 -1.16
C PHE A 123 14.95 4.16 0.25
N SER A 124 15.99 3.32 0.39
CA SER A 124 16.64 3.05 1.68
C SER A 124 17.18 4.31 2.36
N ARG A 125 17.51 5.35 1.59
CA ARG A 125 17.95 6.67 2.10
C ARG A 125 16.82 7.47 2.76
N TYR A 126 15.57 7.09 2.52
CA TYR A 126 14.39 7.81 2.97
C TYR A 126 13.50 6.89 3.82
N PRO A 127 13.98 6.44 5.01
CA PRO A 127 13.25 5.47 5.83
C PRO A 127 11.86 5.95 6.25
N HIS A 128 11.67 7.27 6.34
CA HIS A 128 10.39 7.88 6.65
C HIS A 128 9.33 7.64 5.56
N LEU A 129 9.71 7.41 4.29
CA LEU A 129 8.75 7.13 3.22
C LEU A 129 8.10 5.75 3.34
N SER A 130 8.64 4.86 4.18
CA SER A 130 8.19 3.46 4.30
C SER A 130 8.06 2.78 2.92
N ALA A 131 9.03 3.09 2.07
CA ALA A 131 9.10 2.63 0.68
C ALA A 131 10.22 1.59 0.55
N LYS A 132 9.97 0.55 -0.25
CA LYS A 132 10.95 -0.51 -0.50
C LYS A 132 10.90 -0.94 -1.96
N SER A 133 12.06 -1.15 -2.55
CA SER A 133 12.19 -1.65 -3.92
C SER A 133 12.19 -3.17 -4.00
N TYR A 134 11.58 -3.66 -5.06
CA TYR A 134 11.48 -5.06 -5.45
C TYR A 134 11.83 -5.19 -6.94
N SER A 135 12.04 -6.41 -7.42
CA SER A 135 11.96 -6.70 -8.85
C SER A 135 10.51 -6.51 -9.31
N SER A 136 10.29 -6.04 -10.54
CA SER A 136 8.94 -5.96 -11.12
C SER A 136 8.32 -7.32 -11.41
N THR A 137 9.12 -8.39 -11.31
CA THR A 137 8.66 -9.77 -11.46
C THR A 137 8.01 -10.28 -10.18
N LEU A 138 6.89 -10.98 -10.33
CA LEU A 138 6.23 -11.71 -9.25
C LEU A 138 6.79 -13.13 -9.12
N ARG A 139 6.89 -13.63 -7.89
CA ARG A 139 7.27 -15.02 -7.62
C ARG A 139 6.21 -15.98 -8.15
N GLU A 140 6.65 -17.10 -8.74
CA GLU A 140 5.76 -18.16 -9.22
C GLU A 140 4.96 -18.82 -8.08
N GLU A 141 5.57 -18.95 -6.91
CA GLU A 141 4.90 -19.47 -5.73
C GLU A 141 3.93 -18.43 -5.15
N SER A 142 2.67 -18.81 -4.98
CA SER A 142 1.66 -17.98 -4.31
C SER A 142 1.57 -18.32 -2.82
N ASP A 143 1.37 -17.29 -1.99
CA ASP A 143 1.01 -17.45 -0.59
C ASP A 143 -0.52 -17.45 -0.43
N MET A 144 -1.01 -18.33 0.45
CA MET A 144 -2.40 -18.34 0.92
C MET A 144 -2.45 -17.74 2.32
N ILE A 145 -3.11 -16.59 2.45
CA ILE A 145 -3.15 -15.83 3.71
C ILE A 145 -4.59 -15.52 4.13
N THR A 146 -4.78 -15.19 5.40
CA THR A 146 -6.02 -14.58 5.90
C THR A 146 -5.92 -13.06 5.84
N LEU A 147 -7.05 -12.36 5.99
CA LEU A 147 -7.07 -10.90 6.04
C LEU A 147 -6.20 -10.32 7.17
N ASP A 148 -6.11 -10.99 8.31
CA ASP A 148 -5.30 -10.55 9.47
C ASP A 148 -3.79 -10.53 9.18
N ALA A 149 -3.34 -11.26 8.15
CA ALA A 149 -1.95 -11.27 7.73
C ALA A 149 -1.58 -10.03 6.89
N ILE A 150 -2.58 -9.28 6.37
CA ILE A 150 -2.35 -8.07 5.60
C ILE A 150 -1.95 -6.93 6.56
N VAL A 151 -0.77 -6.37 6.34
CA VAL A 151 -0.24 -5.26 7.14
C VAL A 151 -0.76 -3.93 6.63
N ALA A 152 -0.81 -3.76 5.30
CA ALA A 152 -1.19 -2.51 4.66
C ALA A 152 -1.53 -2.65 3.19
N HIS A 153 -2.28 -1.70 2.64
CA HIS A 153 -2.21 -1.40 1.21
C HIS A 153 -0.88 -0.76 0.85
N ALA A 154 -0.43 -1.02 -0.38
CA ALA A 154 0.74 -0.36 -0.94
C ALA A 154 0.41 0.29 -2.28
N ALA A 155 0.92 1.50 -2.47
CA ALA A 155 1.03 2.06 -3.81
C ALA A 155 2.22 1.40 -4.50
N CYS A 156 2.02 1.06 -5.77
CA CYS A 156 2.98 0.37 -6.61
C CYS A 156 3.40 1.29 -7.75
N PHE A 157 4.70 1.41 -7.98
CA PHE A 157 5.22 2.15 -9.13
C PHE A 157 6.41 1.43 -9.75
N ASP A 158 6.30 1.12 -11.03
CA ASP A 158 7.36 0.52 -11.83
C ASP A 158 8.28 1.62 -12.34
N TYR A 159 9.58 1.40 -12.18
CA TYR A 159 10.62 2.32 -12.59
C TYR A 159 11.79 1.58 -13.24
N THR A 160 12.81 2.32 -13.65
CA THR A 160 13.88 1.81 -14.53
C THR A 160 14.56 0.56 -13.97
N HIS A 161 15.00 -0.32 -14.88
CA HIS A 161 15.73 -1.56 -14.62
C HIS A 161 14.88 -2.70 -14.02
N ASN A 162 13.62 -2.84 -14.45
CA ASN A 162 12.71 -3.89 -13.97
C ASN A 162 12.56 -3.88 -12.45
N ARG A 163 12.40 -2.66 -11.90
CA ARG A 163 12.24 -2.44 -10.46
C ARG A 163 10.90 -1.81 -10.18
N THR A 164 10.33 -2.22 -9.06
CA THR A 164 9.07 -1.70 -8.58
C THR A 164 9.26 -1.22 -7.15
N VAL A 165 8.80 -0.01 -6.86
CA VAL A 165 8.75 0.49 -5.48
C VAL A 165 7.36 0.29 -4.92
N LEU A 166 7.31 -0.26 -3.72
CA LEU A 166 6.11 -0.33 -2.92
C LEU A 166 6.19 0.67 -1.79
N VAL A 167 5.22 1.57 -1.73
CA VAL A 167 5.08 2.56 -0.66
C VAL A 167 3.97 2.11 0.26
N ASN A 168 4.32 1.85 1.51
CA ASN A 168 3.32 1.52 2.53
C ASN A 168 2.37 2.71 2.72
N LEU A 169 1.10 2.52 2.36
CA LEU A 169 0.07 3.56 2.51
C LEU A 169 -0.49 3.63 3.93
N TYR A 170 -0.15 2.67 4.78
CA TYR A 170 -0.52 2.63 6.18
C TYR A 170 0.69 3.05 7.02
N ARG A 171 0.61 4.24 7.64
CA ARG A 171 1.59 4.66 8.64
C ARG A 171 1.06 4.40 10.04
N ASP A 172 1.97 3.95 10.90
CA ASP A 172 1.82 3.91 12.36
C ASP A 172 1.85 5.30 12.99
#